data_AF-A0A496A1W8-F1
#
_entry.id   AF-A0A496A1W8-F1
#
_cell.length_a   1.000
_cell.length_b   1.000
_cell.length_c   1.000
_cell.angle_alpha   90.00
_cell.angle_beta   90.00
_cell.angle_gamma   90.00
#
_symmetry.space_group_name_H-M   'P 1'
#
loop_
_entity.id
_entity.type
_entity.pdbx_description
1 polymer ?
#
loop_
_entity_poly.entity_id
_entity_poly.type
_entity_poly.pdbx_seq_one_letter_code
_entity_poly.pdbx_strand_id
1 'polypeptide(L)'
;MRVFIQIGHGIIGAAVISGLCIWQAGSFGEARHTLSIIGAIAIVIASLYLLRSRWIRWGNRQTWLRYHQRLASLGLSLVLLHSAFQPLAWHSWLTLLLALLNLGTGIAVSLTSRGARRILLRCHLILAPILLVSIVFHGQKKLEHDEFFPLTDVHNVPCARCHTPERFLFHVYTTLPEELDTSDTIPEDLHWWFLQNERRVPETAPISVKEAGNAWTVTDTKNKRTYHIRKVTDQIAIYADSDYGSYTCLKCHVHNTEEIQLAHELHGVADFERCLVCHQTEIDGTFYGRQRFDWEYAPHRKRN
;
A
#
# COMPACT_ATOMS: atom_id res chain seq x y z
N MET A 1 -22.54 -26.16 26.43
CA MET A 1 -23.50 -25.40 25.59
C MET A 1 -23.37 -23.87 25.70
N ARG A 2 -23.49 -23.24 26.87
CA ARG A 2 -23.57 -21.76 26.95
C ARG A 2 -22.34 -21.00 26.40
N VAL A 3 -21.13 -21.56 26.53
CA VAL A 3 -19.88 -20.94 26.03
C VAL A 3 -19.81 -20.93 24.50
N PHE A 4 -20.12 -22.05 23.84
CA PHE A 4 -20.16 -22.14 22.38
C PHE A 4 -21.17 -21.17 21.76
N ILE A 5 -22.32 -20.97 22.43
CA ILE A 5 -23.29 -19.96 22.01
C ILE A 5 -22.66 -18.57 22.04
N GLN A 6 -21.93 -18.19 23.10
CA GLN A 6 -21.28 -16.86 23.17
C GLN A 6 -20.19 -16.69 22.10
N ILE A 7 -19.39 -17.75 21.88
CA ILE A 7 -18.36 -17.75 20.83
C ILE A 7 -19.00 -17.56 19.46
N GLY A 8 -20.07 -18.31 19.17
CA GLY A 8 -20.82 -18.23 17.92
C GLY A 8 -21.37 -16.83 17.64
N HIS A 9 -21.87 -16.11 18.66
CA HIS A 9 -22.30 -14.72 18.49
C HIS A 9 -21.16 -13.81 18.01
N GLY A 10 -19.95 -13.97 18.56
CA GLY A 10 -18.80 -13.17 18.11
C GLY A 10 -18.36 -13.50 16.69
N ILE A 11 -18.41 -14.79 16.29
CA ILE A 11 -18.09 -15.21 14.91
C ILE A 11 -19.10 -14.63 13.91
N ILE A 12 -20.40 -14.72 14.22
CA ILE A 12 -21.46 -14.15 13.38
C ILE A 12 -21.29 -12.62 13.29
N GLY A 13 -21.00 -11.95 14.41
CA GLY A 13 -20.70 -10.52 14.42
C GLY A 13 -19.50 -10.16 13.54
N ALA A 14 -18.42 -10.94 13.60
CA ALA A 14 -17.24 -10.74 12.77
C ALA A 14 -17.56 -10.91 11.28
N ALA A 15 -18.39 -11.89 10.91
CA ALA A 15 -18.82 -12.11 9.54
C ALA A 15 -19.66 -10.94 9.00
N VAL A 16 -20.61 -10.42 9.80
CA VAL A 16 -21.46 -9.28 9.41
C VAL A 16 -20.61 -8.01 9.26
N ILE A 17 -19.75 -7.70 10.23
CA ILE A 17 -18.86 -6.53 10.15
C ILE A 17 -17.92 -6.65 8.96
N SER A 18 -17.33 -7.83 8.73
CA SER A 18 -16.51 -8.10 7.55
C SER A 18 -17.28 -7.82 6.26
N GLY A 19 -18.48 -8.38 6.11
CA GLY A 19 -19.31 -8.17 4.92
C GLY A 19 -19.63 -6.71 4.65
N LEU A 20 -20.01 -5.95 5.69
CA LEU A 20 -20.31 -4.52 5.57
C LEU A 20 -19.08 -3.69 5.19
N CYS A 21 -17.93 -3.93 5.84
CA CYS A 21 -16.69 -3.21 5.52
C CYS A 21 -16.19 -3.53 4.11
N ILE A 22 -16.27 -4.80 3.68
CA ILE A 22 -15.89 -5.22 2.31
C ILE A 22 -16.80 -4.57 1.28
N TRP A 23 -18.11 -4.54 1.53
CA TRP A 23 -19.08 -3.91 0.64
C TRP A 23 -18.82 -2.40 0.51
N GLN A 24 -18.59 -1.71 1.63
CA GLN A 24 -18.30 -0.27 1.62
C GLN A 24 -16.97 0.07 0.95
N ALA A 25 -15.94 -0.75 1.15
CA ALA A 25 -14.61 -0.54 0.59
C ALA A 25 -14.44 -1.11 -0.84
N GLY A 26 -15.45 -1.78 -1.40
CA GLY A 26 -15.39 -2.37 -2.74
C GLY A 26 -14.45 -3.58 -2.90
N SER A 27 -13.56 -3.86 -1.94
CA SER A 27 -12.70 -5.03 -1.91
C SER A 27 -12.29 -5.43 -0.50
N PHE A 28 -11.89 -6.70 -0.31
CA PHE A 28 -11.35 -7.18 0.96
C PHE A 28 -9.99 -6.55 1.30
N GLY A 29 -9.16 -6.31 0.28
CA GLY A 29 -7.85 -5.68 0.45
C GLY A 29 -7.94 -4.31 1.13
N GLU A 30 -8.94 -3.49 0.78
CA GLU A 30 -9.16 -2.18 1.41
C GLU A 30 -9.82 -2.31 2.80
N ALA A 31 -10.78 -3.24 2.98
CA ALA A 31 -11.48 -3.42 4.25
C ALA A 31 -10.63 -4.04 5.37
N ARG A 32 -9.58 -4.80 5.03
CA ARG A 32 -8.79 -5.61 5.98
C ARG A 32 -8.24 -4.81 7.16
N HIS A 33 -7.86 -3.55 6.96
CA HIS A 33 -7.27 -2.69 7.99
C HIS A 33 -8.28 -2.31 9.06
N THR A 34 -9.43 -1.82 8.60
CA THR A 34 -10.55 -1.47 9.45
C THR A 34 -11.01 -2.68 10.28
N LEU A 35 -11.02 -3.88 9.69
CA LEU A 35 -11.34 -5.11 10.41
C LEU A 35 -10.33 -5.43 11.52
N SER A 36 -9.04 -5.26 11.26
CA SER A 36 -7.99 -5.44 12.26
C SER A 36 -8.12 -4.46 13.42
N ILE A 37 -8.38 -3.18 13.14
CA ILE A 37 -8.57 -2.12 14.16
C ILE A 37 -9.78 -2.44 15.04
N ILE A 38 -10.93 -2.74 14.44
CA ILE A 38 -12.14 -3.13 15.17
C ILE A 38 -11.86 -4.37 16.03
N GLY A 39 -11.12 -5.34 15.47
CA GLY A 39 -10.72 -6.55 16.17
C GLY A 39 -9.85 -6.27 17.39
N ALA A 40 -8.83 -5.42 17.24
CA ALA A 40 -7.94 -5.00 18.32
C ALA A 40 -8.69 -4.28 19.44
N ILE A 41 -9.56 -3.32 19.09
CA ILE A 41 -10.42 -2.61 20.06
C ILE A 41 -11.29 -3.59 20.82
N ALA A 42 -11.92 -4.56 20.14
CA ALA A 42 -12.73 -5.58 20.79
C ALA A 42 -11.92 -6.42 21.79
N ILE A 43 -10.67 -6.79 21.47
CA ILE A 43 -9.77 -7.52 22.38
C ILE A 43 -9.37 -6.67 23.58
N VAL A 44 -9.09 -5.37 23.39
CA VAL A 44 -8.80 -4.43 24.49
C VAL A 44 -9.98 -4.36 25.45
N ILE A 45 -11.20 -4.14 24.94
CA ILE A 45 -12.40 -4.07 25.77
C ILE A 45 -12.65 -5.41 26.46
N ALA A 46 -12.45 -6.54 25.78
CA ALA A 46 -12.56 -7.86 26.40
C ALA A 46 -11.55 -8.02 27.56
N SER A 47 -10.34 -7.48 27.43
CA SER A 47 -9.28 -7.56 28.43
C SER A 47 -9.56 -6.72 29.69
N LEU A 48 -10.46 -5.73 29.63
CA LEU A 48 -10.93 -4.99 30.81
C LEU A 48 -11.58 -5.91 31.86
N TYR A 49 -12.01 -7.11 31.49
CA TYR A 49 -12.46 -8.12 32.45
C TYR A 49 -11.39 -8.47 33.51
N LEU A 50 -10.10 -8.36 33.18
CA LEU A 50 -9.02 -8.53 34.15
C LEU A 50 -9.08 -7.49 35.27
N LEU A 51 -9.41 -6.24 34.94
CA LEU A 51 -9.59 -5.17 35.94
C LEU A 51 -10.77 -5.47 36.86
N ARG A 52 -11.82 -6.14 36.37
CA ARG A 52 -12.91 -6.60 37.22
C ARG A 52 -12.47 -7.63 38.27
N SER A 53 -11.55 -8.53 37.92
CA SER A 53 -11.08 -9.53 38.88
C SER A 53 -10.38 -8.93 40.10
N ARG A 54 -9.83 -7.72 39.99
CA ARG A 54 -9.01 -7.09 41.03
C ARG A 54 -9.57 -5.75 41.57
N TRP A 55 -10.25 -4.95 40.75
CA TRP A 55 -10.59 -3.54 41.06
C TRP A 55 -12.09 -3.24 40.94
N ILE A 56 -12.80 -3.73 39.91
CA ILE A 56 -14.21 -3.36 39.66
C ILE A 56 -15.16 -4.39 40.30
N ARG A 57 -15.77 -4.05 41.44
CA ARG A 57 -16.70 -4.94 42.18
C ARG A 57 -18.17 -4.85 41.76
N TRP A 58 -18.58 -3.83 41.01
CA TRP A 58 -19.99 -3.61 40.65
C TRP A 58 -20.48 -4.47 39.48
N GLY A 59 -21.76 -4.84 39.48
CA GLY A 59 -22.43 -5.63 38.43
C GLY A 59 -22.31 -7.15 38.60
N ASN A 60 -23.07 -7.92 37.80
CA ASN A 60 -23.11 -9.38 37.86
C ASN A 60 -21.90 -10.01 37.16
N ARG A 61 -21.13 -10.83 37.89
CA ARG A 61 -19.95 -11.56 37.37
C ARG A 61 -20.24 -12.36 36.10
N GLN A 62 -21.41 -12.99 36.02
CA GLN A 62 -21.77 -13.83 34.88
C GLN A 62 -22.14 -13.03 33.63
N THR A 63 -22.54 -11.77 33.80
CA THR A 63 -22.76 -10.85 32.69
C THR A 63 -21.43 -10.37 32.12
N TRP A 64 -20.49 -9.95 32.97
CA TRP A 64 -19.14 -9.58 32.57
C TRP A 64 -18.39 -10.71 31.85
N LEU A 65 -18.54 -11.95 32.32
CA LEU A 65 -17.93 -13.10 31.65
C LEU A 65 -18.51 -13.31 30.24
N ARG A 66 -19.83 -13.09 30.05
CA ARG A 66 -20.48 -13.17 28.74
C ARG A 66 -19.97 -12.08 27.79
N TYR A 67 -19.83 -10.84 28.28
CA TYR A 67 -19.25 -9.75 27.50
C TYR A 67 -17.82 -10.04 27.07
N HIS A 68 -16.98 -10.48 28.01
CA HIS A 68 -15.61 -10.90 27.72
C HIS A 68 -15.57 -11.97 26.63
N GLN A 69 -16.37 -13.04 26.76
CA GLN A 69 -16.40 -14.14 25.79
C GLN A 69 -16.83 -13.67 24.39
N ARG A 70 -17.86 -12.82 24.28
CA ARG A 70 -18.36 -12.30 23.00
C ARG A 70 -17.36 -11.37 22.32
N LEU A 71 -16.79 -10.42 23.06
CA LEU A 71 -15.87 -9.42 22.52
C LEU A 71 -14.51 -10.05 22.19
N ALA A 72 -14.04 -10.98 23.02
CA ALA A 72 -12.85 -11.74 22.72
C ALA A 72 -13.06 -12.58 21.46
N SER A 73 -14.15 -13.32 21.33
CA SER A 73 -14.38 -14.13 20.13
C SER A 73 -14.58 -13.28 18.88
N LEU A 74 -15.32 -12.16 18.96
CA LEU A 74 -15.43 -11.18 17.87
C LEU A 74 -14.06 -10.67 17.44
N GLY A 75 -13.28 -10.16 18.39
CA GLY A 75 -11.99 -9.55 18.10
C GLY A 75 -10.97 -10.55 17.56
N LEU A 76 -10.90 -11.74 18.16
CA LEU A 76 -10.07 -12.83 17.66
C LEU A 76 -10.48 -13.27 16.26
N SER A 77 -11.78 -13.38 15.96
CA SER A 77 -12.24 -13.73 14.60
C SER A 77 -11.83 -12.69 13.57
N LEU A 78 -11.96 -11.39 13.89
CA LEU A 78 -11.54 -10.31 13.00
C LEU A 78 -10.01 -10.27 12.79
N VAL A 79 -9.23 -10.46 13.85
CA VAL A 79 -7.77 -10.55 13.76
C VAL A 79 -7.32 -11.79 12.99
N LEU A 80 -7.96 -12.95 13.21
CA LEU A 80 -7.66 -14.16 12.44
C LEU A 80 -8.00 -14.01 10.96
N LEU A 81 -9.15 -13.40 10.62
CA LEU A 81 -9.50 -13.07 9.24
C LEU A 81 -8.49 -12.10 8.63
N HIS A 82 -7.97 -11.14 9.40
CA HIS A 82 -6.92 -10.25 8.91
C HIS A 82 -5.60 -10.99 8.65
N SER A 83 -5.12 -11.77 9.64
CA SER A 83 -3.81 -12.41 9.60
C SER A 83 -3.75 -13.64 8.68
N ALA A 84 -4.88 -14.33 8.43
CA ALA A 84 -4.91 -15.53 7.59
C ALA A 84 -4.70 -15.25 6.10
N PHE A 85 -5.00 -14.03 5.63
CA PHE A 85 -4.97 -13.70 4.20
C PHE A 85 -3.66 -13.09 3.71
N GLN A 86 -2.73 -12.71 4.59
CA GLN A 86 -1.35 -12.33 4.21
C GLN A 86 -0.33 -12.64 5.32
N PRO A 87 0.10 -13.90 5.44
CA PRO A 87 1.19 -14.24 6.35
C PRO A 87 2.56 -14.09 5.64
N LEU A 88 2.71 -13.08 4.78
CA LEU A 88 3.95 -12.85 4.02
C LEU A 88 5.09 -12.40 4.93
N ALA A 89 4.77 -11.75 6.04
CA ALA A 89 5.75 -11.33 7.02
C ALA A 89 5.67 -12.16 8.30
N TRP A 90 6.84 -12.49 8.86
CA TRP A 90 6.97 -13.35 10.06
C TRP A 90 6.15 -12.85 11.27
N HIS A 91 5.94 -11.54 11.38
CA HIS A 91 5.19 -10.92 12.47
C HIS A 91 3.66 -11.12 12.33
N SER A 92 3.15 -11.37 11.12
CA SER A 92 1.76 -11.82 10.90
C SER A 92 1.55 -13.25 11.41
N TRP A 93 2.53 -14.14 11.18
CA TRP A 93 2.51 -15.52 11.70
C TRP A 93 2.50 -15.55 13.23
N LEU A 94 3.32 -14.70 13.87
CA LEU A 94 3.34 -14.61 15.33
C LEU A 94 1.97 -14.24 15.89
N THR A 95 1.33 -13.21 15.33
CA THR A 95 0.01 -12.75 15.78
C THR A 95 -1.06 -13.81 15.55
N LEU A 96 -1.02 -14.50 14.40
CA LEU A 96 -1.91 -15.62 14.09
C LEU A 96 -1.76 -16.77 15.09
N LEU A 97 -0.54 -17.21 15.37
CA LEU A 97 -0.26 -18.30 16.30
C LEU A 97 -0.69 -17.92 17.72
N LEU A 98 -0.39 -16.71 18.18
CA LEU A 98 -0.82 -16.22 19.49
C LEU A 98 -2.34 -16.14 19.59
N ALA A 99 -3.03 -15.71 18.51
CA ALA A 99 -4.48 -15.66 18.46
C ALA A 99 -5.10 -17.08 18.57
N LEU A 100 -4.57 -18.06 17.82
CA LEU A 100 -4.99 -19.46 17.89
C LEU A 100 -4.73 -20.07 19.27
N LEU A 101 -3.55 -19.84 19.86
CA LEU A 101 -3.21 -20.31 21.22
C LEU A 101 -4.11 -19.68 22.28
N ASN A 102 -4.42 -18.39 22.15
CA ASN A 102 -5.29 -17.69 23.09
C ASN A 102 -6.74 -18.20 23.00
N LEU A 103 -7.25 -18.46 21.79
CA LEU A 103 -8.55 -19.09 21.57
C LEU A 103 -8.58 -20.52 22.15
N GLY A 104 -7.57 -21.33 21.82
CA GLY A 104 -7.46 -22.71 22.27
C GLY A 104 -7.40 -22.81 23.80
N THR A 105 -6.59 -21.98 24.44
CA THR A 105 -6.51 -21.93 25.91
C THR A 105 -7.80 -21.43 26.55
N GLY A 106 -8.49 -20.44 25.96
CA GLY A 106 -9.80 -19.97 26.44
C GLY A 106 -10.90 -21.03 26.38
N ILE A 107 -10.93 -21.81 25.29
CA ILE A 107 -11.82 -22.97 25.15
C ILE A 107 -11.44 -24.05 26.15
N ALA A 108 -10.15 -24.41 26.25
CA ALA A 108 -9.66 -25.44 27.16
C ALA A 108 -10.01 -25.13 28.62
N VAL A 109 -9.80 -23.89 29.09
CA VAL A 109 -10.19 -23.43 30.45
C VAL A 109 -11.68 -23.58 30.72
N SER A 110 -12.51 -23.46 29.68
CA SER A 110 -13.96 -23.59 29.78
C SER A 110 -14.43 -25.04 29.88
N LEU A 111 -13.59 -26.00 29.46
CA LEU A 111 -13.92 -27.43 29.38
C LEU A 111 -13.19 -28.29 30.43
N THR A 112 -12.09 -27.81 31.02
CA THR A 112 -11.28 -28.59 31.98
C THR A 112 -11.73 -28.44 33.44
N SER A 113 -11.56 -29.54 34.20
CA SER A 113 -11.86 -29.63 35.64
C SER A 113 -10.69 -29.14 36.53
N ARG A 114 -10.94 -29.06 37.85
CA ARG A 114 -10.23 -28.20 38.85
C ARG A 114 -8.69 -28.22 38.85
N GLY A 115 -8.04 -29.34 38.54
CA GLY A 115 -6.57 -29.48 38.60
C GLY A 115 -5.86 -28.76 37.44
N ALA A 116 -6.10 -29.22 36.21
CA ALA A 116 -5.52 -28.65 35.00
C ALA A 116 -6.02 -27.22 34.72
N ARG A 117 -7.23 -26.86 35.17
CA ARG A 117 -7.82 -25.54 34.95
C ARG A 117 -6.98 -24.39 35.50
N ARG A 118 -6.29 -24.56 36.64
CA ARG A 118 -5.44 -23.49 37.19
C ARG A 118 -4.23 -23.21 36.31
N ILE A 119 -3.61 -24.27 35.79
CA ILE A 119 -2.45 -24.17 34.91
C ILE A 119 -2.87 -23.51 33.59
N LEU A 120 -3.94 -24.01 32.97
CA LEU A 120 -4.47 -23.44 31.73
C LEU A 120 -4.90 -21.97 31.89
N LEU A 121 -5.50 -21.62 33.03
CA LEU A 121 -5.86 -20.23 33.31
C LEU A 121 -4.62 -19.33 33.41
N ARG A 122 -3.54 -19.79 34.04
CA ARG A 122 -2.27 -19.04 34.09
C ARG A 122 -1.70 -18.84 32.69
N CYS A 123 -1.65 -19.90 31.88
CA CYS A 123 -1.20 -19.81 30.48
C CYS A 123 -2.04 -18.80 29.69
N HIS A 124 -3.36 -18.86 29.81
CA HIS A 124 -4.28 -17.92 29.13
C HIS A 124 -4.06 -16.47 29.58
N LEU A 125 -3.88 -16.23 30.88
CA LEU A 125 -3.61 -14.90 31.42
C LEU A 125 -2.26 -14.31 31.00
N ILE A 126 -1.28 -15.16 30.67
CA ILE A 126 0.03 -14.73 30.13
C ILE A 126 -0.06 -14.50 28.61
N LEU A 127 -0.77 -15.38 27.89
CA LEU A 127 -0.93 -15.28 26.43
C LEU A 127 -1.72 -14.04 26.01
N ALA A 128 -2.78 -13.68 26.72
CA ALA A 128 -3.65 -12.56 26.37
C ALA A 128 -2.89 -11.20 26.25
N PRO A 129 -2.06 -10.75 27.22
CA PRO A 129 -1.30 -9.52 27.09
C PRO A 129 -0.21 -9.61 26.03
N ILE A 130 0.44 -10.77 25.86
CA ILE A 130 1.44 -10.97 24.80
C ILE A 130 0.79 -10.82 23.42
N LEU A 131 -0.37 -11.46 23.22
CA LEU A 131 -1.16 -11.31 21.99
C LEU A 131 -1.52 -9.84 21.75
N LEU A 132 -1.99 -9.12 22.77
CA LEU A 132 -2.35 -7.72 22.62
C LEU A 132 -1.16 -6.87 22.19
N VAL A 133 0.01 -7.07 22.82
CA VAL A 133 1.26 -6.39 22.46
C VAL A 133 1.66 -6.75 21.03
N SER A 134 1.61 -8.02 20.64
CA SER A 134 1.91 -8.45 19.27
C SER A 134 0.97 -7.83 18.24
N ILE A 135 -0.33 -7.69 18.53
CA ILE A 135 -1.29 -7.01 17.65
C ILE A 135 -0.91 -5.54 17.47
N VAL A 136 -0.53 -4.85 18.56
CA VAL A 136 -0.09 -3.44 18.49
C VAL A 136 1.18 -3.28 17.68
N PHE A 137 2.20 -4.11 17.92
CA PHE A 137 3.46 -4.09 17.16
C PHE A 137 3.27 -4.46 15.69
N HIS A 138 2.41 -5.44 15.40
CA HIS A 138 2.00 -5.77 14.04
C HIS A 138 1.34 -4.57 13.35
N GLY A 139 0.45 -3.87 14.06
CA GLY A 139 -0.20 -2.65 13.57
C GLY A 139 0.79 -1.51 13.30
N GLN A 140 1.76 -1.26 14.18
CA GLN A 140 2.76 -0.20 14.00
C GLN A 140 3.61 -0.41 12.74
N LYS A 141 4.18 -1.62 12.58
CA LYS A 141 5.04 -1.92 11.43
C LYS A 141 4.25 -1.90 10.11
N LYS A 142 2.95 -2.22 10.17
CA LYS A 142 2.07 -2.22 9.00
C LYS A 142 1.59 -0.81 8.63
N LEU A 143 1.37 0.08 9.59
CA LEU A 143 1.09 1.50 9.32
C LEU A 143 2.26 2.15 8.58
N GLU A 144 3.51 1.83 8.96
CA GLU A 144 4.71 2.29 8.24
C GLU A 144 4.86 1.70 6.83
N HIS A 145 4.23 0.55 6.56
CA HIS A 145 4.37 -0.23 5.32
C HIS A 145 3.14 -0.11 4.38
N ASP A 146 2.05 0.51 4.84
CA ASP A 146 0.87 0.84 4.04
C ASP A 146 0.69 2.36 3.86
N GLU A 147 1.26 3.23 4.73
CA GLU A 147 1.42 4.67 4.43
C GLU A 147 2.46 4.90 3.34
N PHE A 148 3.40 3.98 3.21
CA PHE A 148 4.39 3.96 2.16
C PHE A 148 4.52 2.49 1.78
N PHE A 149 4.53 2.16 0.49
CA PHE A 149 5.57 1.23 0.07
C PHE A 149 6.83 2.11 0.08
N PRO A 150 7.59 2.27 1.19
CA PRO A 150 8.89 2.86 1.04
C PRO A 150 9.65 1.78 0.30
N LEU A 151 9.91 2.05 -0.97
CA LEU A 151 10.98 1.48 -1.76
C LEU A 151 11.94 0.73 -0.82
N THR A 152 11.99 -0.59 -0.88
CA THR A 152 12.45 -1.47 0.22
C THR A 152 13.95 -1.42 0.52
N ASP A 153 14.63 -0.36 0.06
CA ASP A 153 15.98 0.03 0.38
C ASP A 153 16.03 1.56 0.54
N VAL A 154 17.08 2.11 1.14
CA VAL A 154 17.26 3.57 1.28
C VAL A 154 17.19 4.26 -0.10
N HIS A 155 16.00 4.68 -0.51
CA HIS A 155 15.79 5.50 -1.69
C HIS A 155 15.83 6.96 -1.26
N ASN A 156 17.03 7.43 -0.92
CA ASN A 156 17.32 8.85 -0.68
C ASN A 156 17.39 9.65 -2.00
N VAL A 157 16.48 9.34 -2.91
CA VAL A 157 16.36 9.95 -4.22
C VAL A 157 14.88 10.32 -4.34
N PRO A 158 14.51 11.62 -4.32
CA PRO A 158 13.14 12.04 -4.56
C PRO A 158 12.63 11.36 -5.83
N CYS A 159 11.36 10.95 -5.88
CA CYS A 159 10.77 10.40 -7.10
C CYS A 159 11.10 11.31 -8.31
N ALA A 160 11.07 12.63 -8.12
CA ALA A 160 11.47 13.64 -9.11
C ALA A 160 12.92 13.56 -9.64
N ARG A 161 13.87 12.93 -8.92
CA ARG A 161 15.25 12.73 -9.40
C ARG A 161 15.37 11.61 -10.44
N CYS A 162 14.47 10.62 -10.40
CA CYS A 162 14.38 9.55 -11.40
C CYS A 162 13.18 9.72 -12.35
N HIS A 163 12.26 10.62 -12.01
CA HIS A 163 11.01 10.90 -12.72
C HIS A 163 10.92 12.39 -13.03
N THR A 164 11.75 12.83 -13.96
CA THR A 164 11.65 14.15 -14.57
C THR A 164 10.52 14.15 -15.61
N PRO A 165 9.75 15.25 -15.75
CA PRO A 165 8.70 15.38 -16.78
C PRO A 165 9.26 15.16 -18.20
N GLU A 166 10.56 15.44 -18.35
CA GLU A 166 11.34 15.14 -19.53
C GLU A 166 12.37 14.05 -19.18
N ARG A 167 12.11 12.80 -19.56
CA ARG A 167 13.05 11.69 -19.32
C ARG A 167 14.28 11.87 -20.20
N PHE A 168 15.45 12.04 -19.60
CA PHE A 168 16.72 12.02 -20.34
C PHE A 168 16.88 10.67 -21.06
N LEU A 169 17.24 10.74 -22.35
CA LEU A 169 17.46 9.56 -23.19
C LEU A 169 18.95 9.31 -23.39
N PHE A 170 19.64 10.25 -24.06
CA PHE A 170 21.05 10.12 -24.41
C PHE A 170 21.63 11.48 -24.81
N HIS A 171 22.97 11.53 -24.85
CA HIS A 171 23.73 12.65 -25.39
C HIS A 171 24.15 12.35 -26.83
N VAL A 172 24.28 13.41 -27.62
CA VAL A 172 24.85 13.37 -28.96
C VAL A 172 26.00 14.37 -29.02
N TYR A 173 27.18 13.87 -29.40
CA TYR A 173 28.34 14.70 -29.71
C TYR A 173 28.19 15.18 -31.16
N THR A 174 27.86 16.45 -31.36
CA THR A 174 27.59 16.95 -32.70
C THR A 174 27.74 18.47 -32.85
N THR A 175 28.01 18.91 -34.08
CA THR A 175 28.09 20.31 -34.52
C THR A 175 26.79 20.81 -35.16
N LEU A 176 25.68 20.08 -34.99
CA LEU A 176 24.37 20.35 -35.60
C LEU A 176 23.52 21.53 -35.06
N PRO A 177 23.89 22.36 -34.05
CA PRO A 177 22.98 23.43 -33.59
C PRO A 177 22.46 24.36 -34.68
N GLU A 178 23.29 24.75 -35.65
CA GLU A 178 22.89 25.62 -36.76
C GLU A 178 21.91 24.93 -37.74
N GLU A 179 22.07 23.63 -37.94
CA GLU A 179 21.18 22.83 -38.79
C GLU A 179 19.81 22.63 -38.12
N LEU A 180 19.78 22.46 -36.80
CA LEU A 180 18.53 22.35 -36.04
C LEU A 180 17.74 23.67 -36.01
N ASP A 181 18.40 24.82 -36.13
CA ASP A 181 17.76 26.13 -36.20
C ASP A 181 17.09 26.42 -37.55
N THR A 182 17.54 25.74 -38.61
CA THR A 182 17.13 26.03 -39.99
C THR A 182 16.34 24.91 -40.66
N SER A 183 16.36 23.70 -40.09
CA SER A 183 15.67 22.53 -40.64
C SER A 183 14.22 22.45 -40.21
N ASP A 184 13.33 22.18 -41.16
CA ASP A 184 11.92 21.89 -40.89
C ASP A 184 11.70 20.47 -40.33
N THR A 185 12.66 19.56 -40.57
CA THR A 185 12.60 18.14 -40.19
C THR A 185 13.90 17.66 -39.54
N ILE A 186 13.95 16.42 -39.07
CA ILE A 186 15.12 15.88 -38.38
C ILE A 186 16.32 15.75 -39.35
N PRO A 187 17.49 16.35 -39.02
CA PRO A 187 18.75 16.11 -39.74
C PRO A 187 19.13 14.63 -39.78
N GLU A 188 19.76 14.19 -40.87
CA GLU A 188 20.15 12.78 -41.08
C GLU A 188 20.98 12.23 -39.91
N ASP A 189 21.98 12.99 -39.47
CA ASP A 189 22.84 12.63 -38.34
C ASP A 189 22.04 12.42 -37.05
N LEU A 190 21.10 13.33 -36.75
CA LEU A 190 20.26 13.23 -35.56
C LEU A 190 19.28 12.05 -35.67
N HIS A 191 18.74 11.79 -36.87
CA HIS A 191 17.91 10.62 -37.14
C HIS A 191 18.68 9.33 -36.88
N TRP A 192 19.94 9.24 -37.31
CA TRP A 192 20.80 8.10 -37.06
C TRP A 192 21.01 7.85 -35.55
N TRP A 193 21.22 8.91 -34.77
CA TRP A 193 21.32 8.80 -33.31
C TRP A 193 20.04 8.31 -32.63
N PHE A 194 18.87 8.74 -33.12
CA PHE A 194 17.59 8.17 -32.65
C PHE A 194 17.52 6.67 -32.95
N LEU A 195 17.88 6.23 -34.16
CA LEU A 195 17.86 4.81 -34.54
C LEU A 195 18.82 3.96 -33.70
N GLN A 196 20.06 4.43 -33.46
CA GLN A 196 21.04 3.73 -32.62
C GLN A 196 20.56 3.55 -31.18
N ASN A 197 19.78 4.50 -30.66
CA ASN A 197 19.21 4.45 -29.31
C ASN A 197 17.81 3.81 -29.27
N GLU A 198 17.50 2.95 -30.26
CA GLU A 198 16.23 2.22 -30.36
C GLU A 198 14.99 3.13 -30.40
N ARG A 199 15.12 4.34 -30.95
CA ARG A 199 14.03 5.29 -31.18
C ARG A 199 13.76 5.40 -32.68
N ARG A 200 12.62 4.85 -33.11
CA ARG A 200 12.20 4.87 -34.51
C ARG A 200 11.40 6.14 -34.83
N VAL A 201 12.05 7.30 -34.71
CA VAL A 201 11.46 8.59 -35.07
C VAL A 201 11.61 8.79 -36.58
N PRO A 202 10.55 9.06 -37.35
CA PRO A 202 10.66 9.28 -38.80
C PRO A 202 11.57 10.47 -39.15
N GLU A 203 12.33 10.39 -40.25
CA GLU A 203 13.12 11.52 -40.77
C GLU A 203 12.25 12.75 -41.06
N THR A 204 11.00 12.53 -41.46
CA THR A 204 10.00 13.57 -41.75
C THR A 204 9.35 14.16 -40.50
N ALA A 205 9.76 13.76 -39.29
CA ALA A 205 9.21 14.34 -38.08
C ALA A 205 9.59 15.83 -37.97
N PRO A 206 8.62 16.71 -37.71
CA PRO A 206 8.89 18.15 -37.68
C PRO A 206 9.77 18.51 -36.49
N ILE A 207 10.68 19.46 -36.74
CA ILE A 207 11.46 20.15 -35.72
C ILE A 207 10.88 21.54 -35.50
N SER A 208 10.82 21.96 -34.24
CA SER A 208 10.45 23.30 -33.83
C SER A 208 11.54 23.91 -32.96
N VAL A 209 11.94 25.13 -33.28
CA VAL A 209 12.92 25.90 -32.49
C VAL A 209 12.20 26.51 -31.28
N LYS A 210 12.64 26.15 -30.08
CA LYS A 210 12.20 26.81 -28.83
C LYS A 210 13.09 27.99 -28.48
N GLU A 211 14.39 27.80 -28.61
CA GLU A 211 15.42 28.82 -28.38
C GLU A 211 16.55 28.59 -29.38
N ALA A 212 16.76 29.53 -30.30
CA ALA A 212 17.76 29.38 -31.36
C ALA A 212 19.16 29.09 -30.77
N GLY A 213 19.81 28.07 -31.30
CA GLY A 213 21.14 27.62 -30.88
C GLY A 213 21.19 26.85 -29.56
N ASN A 214 20.06 26.69 -28.87
CA ASN A 214 20.00 26.16 -27.50
C ASN A 214 18.93 25.08 -27.26
N ALA A 215 17.72 25.20 -27.82
CA ALA A 215 16.62 24.29 -27.51
C ALA A 215 15.66 24.07 -28.68
N TRP A 216 15.32 22.80 -28.92
CA TRP A 216 14.44 22.35 -30.00
C TRP A 216 13.46 21.29 -29.53
N THR A 217 12.43 21.04 -30.32
CA THR A 217 11.44 20.00 -30.06
C THR A 217 11.09 19.24 -31.33
N VAL A 218 11.17 17.92 -31.25
CA VAL A 218 10.83 16.98 -32.32
C VAL A 218 9.48 16.34 -31.99
N THR A 219 8.53 16.36 -32.92
CA THR A 219 7.21 15.71 -32.70
C THR A 219 7.06 14.47 -33.58
N ASP A 220 7.06 13.30 -32.95
CA ASP A 220 6.72 12.03 -33.60
C ASP A 220 5.20 11.83 -33.57
N THR A 221 4.54 12.30 -34.63
CA THR A 221 3.09 12.17 -34.80
C THR A 221 2.62 10.73 -34.91
N LYS A 222 3.47 9.82 -35.43
CA LYS A 222 3.14 8.40 -35.61
C LYS A 222 3.05 7.68 -34.27
N ASN A 223 3.99 7.93 -33.37
CA ASN A 223 4.03 7.30 -32.06
C ASN A 223 3.41 8.17 -30.95
N LYS A 224 2.86 9.35 -31.30
CA LYS A 224 2.31 10.35 -30.37
C LYS A 224 3.30 10.73 -29.26
N ARG A 225 4.54 10.98 -29.65
CA ARG A 225 5.63 11.33 -28.72
C ARG A 225 6.27 12.65 -29.11
N THR A 226 6.75 13.35 -28.11
CA THR A 226 7.52 14.57 -28.28
C THR A 226 8.88 14.37 -27.63
N TYR A 227 9.92 14.85 -28.29
CA TYR A 227 11.29 14.82 -27.79
C TYR A 227 11.81 16.26 -27.68
N HIS A 228 12.44 16.58 -26.55
CA HIS A 228 13.08 17.86 -26.33
C HIS A 228 14.58 17.70 -26.52
N ILE A 229 15.19 18.62 -27.25
CA ILE A 229 16.63 18.63 -27.50
C ILE A 229 17.17 19.91 -26.88
N ARG A 230 18.21 19.80 -26.06
CA ARG A 230 18.84 20.96 -25.40
C ARG A 230 20.34 20.90 -25.57
N LYS A 231 20.96 22.02 -25.89
CA LYS A 231 22.42 22.14 -25.89
C LYS A 231 22.94 22.10 -24.45
N VAL A 232 23.93 21.26 -24.20
CA VAL A 232 24.62 21.12 -22.92
C VAL A 232 26.12 21.15 -23.22
N THR A 233 26.76 22.29 -22.94
CA THR A 233 28.18 22.51 -23.24
C THR A 233 28.48 22.31 -24.74
N ASP A 234 29.22 21.26 -25.10
CA ASP A 234 29.68 20.86 -26.43
C ASP A 234 28.83 19.73 -27.05
N GLN A 235 27.73 19.37 -26.41
CA GLN A 235 26.84 18.29 -26.80
C GLN A 235 25.39 18.76 -26.87
N ILE A 236 24.53 17.94 -27.46
CA ILE A 236 23.08 18.07 -27.30
C ILE A 236 22.55 16.89 -26.46
N ALA A 237 21.67 17.19 -25.52
CA ALA A 237 20.97 16.23 -24.68
C ALA A 237 19.54 16.05 -25.22
N ILE A 238 19.12 14.79 -25.39
CA ILE A 238 17.78 14.46 -25.85
C ILE A 238 16.95 13.93 -24.69
N TYR A 239 15.75 14.46 -24.57
CA TYR A 239 14.75 14.07 -23.60
C TYR A 239 13.48 13.65 -24.33
N ALA A 240 12.68 12.78 -23.73
CA ALA A 240 11.31 12.49 -24.18
C ALA A 240 10.30 13.07 -23.20
N ASP A 241 9.20 13.59 -23.73
CA ASP A 241 7.98 13.76 -22.93
C ASP A 241 7.57 12.40 -22.38
N SER A 242 7.38 12.34 -21.06
CA SER A 242 6.82 11.16 -20.44
C SER A 242 5.30 11.20 -20.57
N ASP A 243 4.71 10.19 -21.22
CA ASP A 243 3.29 9.92 -21.01
C ASP A 243 3.16 9.23 -19.65
N TYR A 244 2.63 9.99 -18.68
CA TYR A 244 2.33 9.48 -17.36
C TYR A 244 1.29 8.34 -17.33
N GLY A 245 0.70 8.00 -18.48
CA GLY A 245 -0.09 6.79 -18.69
C GLY A 245 0.71 5.49 -18.93
N SER A 246 2.04 5.54 -19.06
CA SER A 246 2.89 4.36 -19.33
C SER A 246 3.64 3.80 -18.11
N TYR A 247 3.36 4.35 -16.92
CA TYR A 247 4.01 3.98 -15.67
C TYR A 247 3.53 2.61 -15.19
N THR A 248 4.39 1.59 -15.36
CA THR A 248 4.20 0.32 -14.69
C THR A 248 5.17 0.15 -13.53
N CYS A 249 4.61 -0.13 -12.35
CA CYS A 249 5.38 -0.42 -11.16
C CYS A 249 6.26 -1.64 -11.44
N LEU A 250 5.78 -2.61 -12.22
CA LEU A 250 6.52 -3.81 -12.63
C LEU A 250 7.61 -3.63 -13.69
N LYS A 251 7.75 -2.46 -14.34
CA LYS A 251 8.94 -2.18 -15.18
C LYS A 251 10.09 -1.56 -14.38
N CYS A 252 9.83 -1.11 -13.15
CA CYS A 252 10.90 -0.77 -12.22
C CYS A 252 11.43 -2.07 -11.60
N HIS A 253 12.72 -2.37 -11.76
CA HIS A 253 13.33 -3.60 -11.25
C HIS A 253 13.17 -3.76 -9.72
N VAL A 254 13.06 -2.65 -8.99
CA VAL A 254 12.83 -2.63 -7.53
C VAL A 254 11.41 -3.08 -7.16
N HIS A 255 10.44 -2.88 -8.07
CA HIS A 255 9.03 -3.16 -7.83
C HIS A 255 8.50 -4.38 -8.60
N ASN A 256 9.35 -5.04 -9.39
CA ASN A 256 9.01 -6.23 -10.16
C ASN A 256 9.29 -7.54 -9.39
N THR A 257 8.93 -7.58 -8.11
CA THR A 257 9.01 -8.80 -7.31
C THR A 257 7.64 -9.50 -7.28
N GLU A 258 7.65 -10.82 -7.17
CA GLU A 258 6.43 -11.63 -7.04
C GLU A 258 5.57 -11.20 -5.84
N GLU A 259 6.22 -10.76 -4.76
CA GLU A 259 5.56 -10.22 -3.56
C GLU A 259 4.74 -8.96 -3.85
N ILE A 260 5.31 -8.03 -4.63
CA ILE A 260 4.65 -6.77 -5.00
C ILE A 260 3.54 -7.01 -6.02
N GLN A 261 3.75 -7.91 -6.99
CA GLN A 261 2.73 -8.33 -7.96
C GLN A 261 1.50 -8.92 -7.26
N LEU A 262 1.73 -9.88 -6.36
CA LEU A 262 0.65 -10.53 -5.60
C LEU A 262 -0.13 -9.54 -4.74
N ALA A 263 0.57 -8.57 -4.12
CA ALA A 263 -0.10 -7.52 -3.36
C ALA A 263 -1.05 -6.69 -4.25
N HIS A 264 -0.59 -6.27 -5.43
CA HIS A 264 -1.42 -5.50 -6.38
C HIS A 264 -2.65 -6.29 -6.84
N GLU A 265 -2.49 -7.57 -7.18
CA GLU A 265 -3.60 -8.45 -7.58
C GLU A 265 -4.63 -8.61 -6.44
N LEU A 266 -4.17 -8.81 -5.20
CA LEU A 266 -5.04 -8.92 -4.01
C LEU A 266 -5.82 -7.64 -3.71
N HIS A 267 -5.28 -6.48 -4.10
CA HIS A 267 -5.94 -5.18 -3.99
C HIS A 267 -6.80 -4.84 -5.21
N GLY A 268 -7.03 -5.80 -6.13
CA GLY A 268 -7.86 -5.61 -7.32
C GLY A 268 -7.21 -4.74 -8.40
N VAL A 269 -5.90 -4.49 -8.28
CA VAL A 269 -5.11 -3.72 -9.25
C VAL A 269 -4.45 -4.70 -10.20
N ALA A 270 -5.19 -5.10 -11.24
CA ALA A 270 -4.68 -5.97 -12.30
C ALA A 270 -4.06 -5.19 -13.48
N ASP A 271 -4.36 -3.89 -13.57
CA ASP A 271 -3.79 -2.99 -14.56
C ASP A 271 -2.51 -2.34 -14.01
N PHE A 272 -1.40 -3.05 -14.18
CA PHE A 272 -0.11 -2.64 -13.68
C PHE A 272 0.46 -1.43 -14.42
N GLU A 273 -0.20 -0.90 -15.47
CA GLU A 273 0.24 0.26 -16.25
C GLU A 273 -0.28 1.61 -15.75
N ARG A 274 -1.00 1.62 -14.62
CA ARG A 274 -1.69 2.80 -14.09
C ARG A 274 -1.35 3.11 -12.64
N CYS A 275 -0.06 3.18 -12.30
CA CYS A 275 0.40 3.41 -10.92
C CYS A 275 -0.10 4.72 -10.28
N LEU A 276 -0.38 5.76 -11.09
CA LEU A 276 -0.94 7.03 -10.65
C LEU A 276 -2.43 6.94 -10.25
N VAL A 277 -3.07 5.78 -10.36
CA VAL A 277 -4.38 5.53 -9.76
C VAL A 277 -4.25 5.21 -8.26
N CYS A 278 -3.13 4.62 -7.86
CA CYS A 278 -2.89 4.09 -6.52
C CYS A 278 -1.92 4.92 -5.69
N HIS A 279 -0.91 5.54 -6.31
CA HIS A 279 0.09 6.35 -5.63
C HIS A 279 -0.29 7.83 -5.66
N GLN A 280 -0.39 8.43 -4.47
CA GLN A 280 -0.62 9.86 -4.30
C GLN A 280 0.68 10.62 -4.54
N THR A 281 0.69 11.52 -5.50
CA THR A 281 1.85 12.38 -5.78
C THR A 281 1.39 13.63 -6.53
N GLU A 282 2.07 14.75 -6.31
CA GLU A 282 1.86 15.98 -7.07
C GLU A 282 3.02 16.12 -8.05
N ILE A 283 2.71 16.24 -9.34
CA ILE A 283 3.69 16.38 -10.40
C ILE A 283 3.22 17.51 -11.32
N ASP A 284 4.06 18.52 -11.50
CA ASP A 284 3.78 19.73 -12.29
C ASP A 284 2.43 20.40 -11.94
N GLY A 285 2.14 20.50 -10.64
CA GLY A 285 0.89 21.07 -10.13
C GLY A 285 -0.36 20.22 -10.37
N THR A 286 -0.20 19.02 -10.95
CA THR A 286 -1.27 18.05 -11.14
C THR A 286 -1.17 16.97 -10.07
N PHE A 287 -2.23 16.82 -9.28
CA PHE A 287 -2.34 15.75 -8.30
C PHE A 287 -2.77 14.44 -8.96
N TYR A 288 -1.96 13.42 -8.75
CA TYR A 288 -2.19 12.05 -9.15
C TYR A 288 -2.47 11.19 -7.91
N GLY A 289 -3.13 10.05 -8.12
CA GLY A 289 -3.64 9.18 -7.07
C GLY A 289 -5.04 9.57 -6.66
N ARG A 290 -5.97 8.60 -6.63
CA ARG A 290 -7.27 8.83 -5.99
C ARG A 290 -7.04 8.87 -4.48
N GLN A 291 -7.29 9.99 -3.82
CA GLN A 291 -7.44 10.02 -2.37
C GLN A 291 -8.70 9.23 -2.02
N ARG A 292 -8.57 7.92 -1.80
CA ARG A 292 -9.70 7.01 -1.54
C ARG A 292 -10.26 7.16 -0.14
N PHE A 293 -9.47 7.74 0.77
CA PHE A 293 -9.89 8.16 2.10
C PHE A 293 -9.19 9.46 2.50
N ASP A 294 -9.97 10.39 3.05
CA ASP A 294 -9.48 11.61 3.71
C ASP A 294 -9.22 11.29 5.18
N TRP A 295 -7.95 11.07 5.54
CA TRP A 295 -7.51 10.86 6.92
C TRP A 295 -6.97 12.15 7.57
N GLU A 296 -6.98 13.27 6.85
CA GLU A 296 -6.70 14.57 7.47
C GLU A 296 -7.89 14.94 8.34
N TYR A 297 -7.72 14.83 9.65
CA TYR A 297 -8.61 15.44 10.63
C TYR A 297 -8.43 16.98 10.58
N ALA A 298 -8.74 17.60 9.44
CA ALA A 298 -8.67 19.05 9.24
C ALA A 298 -10.11 19.60 9.21
N PRO A 299 -10.65 20.11 10.34
CA PRO A 299 -12.07 20.44 10.45
C PRO A 299 -12.54 21.61 9.55
N HIS A 300 -11.69 22.25 8.75
CA HIS A 300 -12.05 23.47 8.01
C HIS A 300 -11.35 23.59 6.63
N ARG A 301 -11.83 22.85 5.63
CA ARG A 301 -11.73 23.31 4.23
C ARG A 301 -13.12 23.40 3.63
N LYS A 302 -13.64 24.62 3.57
CA LYS A 302 -14.80 24.92 2.72
C LYS A 302 -14.35 24.75 1.26
N ARG A 303 -15.05 23.89 0.53
CA ARG A 303 -14.95 23.77 -0.92
C ARG A 303 -15.37 25.12 -1.53
N ASN A 304 -14.47 25.73 -2.30
CA ASN A 304 -14.84 26.69 -3.34
C ASN A 304 -15.01 25.91 -4.64
#